data_AF-A0AAD5DLT0-F1
#
_entry.id   AF-A0AAD5DLT0-F1
#
_cell.length_a   1.000
_cell.length_b   1.000
_cell.length_c   1.000
_cell.angle_alpha   90.00
_cell.angle_beta   90.00
_cell.angle_gamma   90.00
#
_symmetry.space_group_name_H-M   'P 1'
#
loop_
_entity.id
_entity.type
_entity.pdbx_description
1 polymer ?
#
loop_
_entity_poly.entity_id
_entity_poly.type
_entity_poly.pdbx_seq_one_letter_code
_entity_poly.pdbx_strand_id
1 'polypeptide(L)'
;MEQRRLGGLVLLLTAAAWLYYSAWVLITPFIEREQPVRLIFPPRDWALAAPVLAGVGLFGTTLLTLGCFLVSGELRKMRAQQMAALAHKKS
;
A
#
# COMPACT_ATOMS: atom_id res chain seq x y z
N MET A 1 -17.51 22.19 14.90
CA MET A 1 -16.36 23.08 14.64
C MET A 1 -15.02 22.35 14.82
N GLU A 2 -14.88 21.51 15.85
CA GLU A 2 -13.68 20.71 16.14
C GLU A 2 -13.15 19.86 14.96
N GLN A 3 -14.04 19.07 14.33
CA GLN A 3 -13.72 18.17 13.22
C GLN A 3 -13.09 18.90 12.01
N ARG A 4 -13.54 20.13 11.73
CA ARG A 4 -13.03 20.93 10.61
C ARG A 4 -11.62 21.47 10.89
N ARG A 5 -11.33 21.80 12.16
CA ARG A 5 -9.99 22.23 12.59
C ARG A 5 -9.00 21.08 12.57
N LEU A 6 -9.41 19.92 13.09
CA LEU A 6 -8.61 18.68 13.04
C LEU A 6 -8.33 18.28 11.59
N GLY A 7 -9.35 18.29 10.73
CA GLY A 7 -9.19 18.00 9.31
C GLY A 7 -8.22 18.96 8.61
N GLY A 8 -8.31 20.27 8.88
CA GLY A 8 -7.38 21.25 8.34
C GLY A 8 -5.93 21.05 8.83
N LEU A 9 -5.77 20.68 10.10
CA LEU A 9 -4.44 20.44 10.70
C LEU A 9 -3.80 19.17 10.12
N VAL A 10 -4.57 18.09 9.97
CA VAL A 10 -4.13 16.86 9.28
C VAL A 10 -3.77 17.16 7.83
N LEU A 11 -4.58 17.96 7.12
CA LEU A 11 -4.32 18.32 5.72
C LEU A 11 -3.01 19.09 5.59
N LEU A 12 -2.77 20.08 6.47
CA LEU A 12 -1.54 20.86 6.49
C LEU A 12 -0.31 20.01 6.80
N LEU A 13 -0.39 19.14 7.80
CA LEU A 13 0.69 18.21 8.14
C LEU A 13 0.99 17.25 7.00
N THR A 14 -0.05 16.72 6.35
CA THR A 14 0.10 15.81 5.20
C THR A 14 0.73 16.54 4.01
N ALA A 15 0.29 17.76 3.72
CA ALA A 15 0.86 18.59 2.66
C ALA A 15 2.34 18.92 2.93
N ALA A 16 2.68 19.28 4.17
CA ALA A 16 4.06 19.54 4.57
C ALA A 16 4.95 18.29 4.45
N ALA A 17 4.47 17.13 4.91
CA ALA A 17 5.18 15.86 4.78
C ALA A 17 5.37 15.47 3.30
N TRP A 18 4.36 15.68 2.46
CA TRP A 18 4.44 15.43 1.02
C TRP A 18 5.48 16.32 0.33
N LEU A 19 5.51 17.61 0.66
CA LEU A 19 6.49 18.55 0.13
C LEU A 19 7.91 18.18 0.57
N TYR A 20 8.11 17.84 1.84
CA TYR A 20 9.40 17.39 2.37
C TYR A 20 9.89 16.13 1.64
N TYR A 21 9.02 15.13 1.48
CA TYR A 21 9.36 13.89 0.78
C TYR A 21 9.67 14.13 -0.70
N SER A 22 8.86 14.94 -1.39
CA SER A 22 9.07 15.27 -2.81
C SER A 22 10.38 16.03 -3.02
N ALA A 23 10.64 17.05 -2.19
CA ALA A 23 11.90 17.79 -2.22
C ALA A 23 13.08 16.86 -1.92
N TRP A 24 12.97 15.98 -0.93
CA TRP A 24 14.00 15.02 -0.58
C TRP A 24 14.33 14.08 -1.76
N VAL A 25 13.32 13.48 -2.40
CA VAL A 25 13.52 12.58 -3.56
C VAL A 25 14.15 13.33 -4.74
N LEU A 26 13.71 14.56 -5.00
CA LEU A 26 14.18 15.36 -6.13
C LEU A 26 15.61 15.88 -5.93
N ILE A 27 15.95 16.31 -4.71
CA ILE A 27 17.27 16.86 -4.37
C ILE A 27 18.29 15.73 -4.17
N THR A 28 17.86 14.57 -3.66
CA THR A 28 18.72 13.40 -3.42
C THR A 28 19.69 13.11 -4.58
N PRO A 29 19.28 12.96 -5.86
CA PRO A 29 20.22 12.66 -6.95
C PRO A 29 21.34 13.69 -7.10
N PHE A 30 21.09 14.96 -6.77
CA PHE A 30 22.04 16.06 -6.96
C PHE A 30 23.01 16.28 -5.78
N ILE A 31 22.81 15.64 -4.62
CA ILE A 31 23.71 15.78 -3.45
C ILE A 31 24.86 14.77 -3.53
N GLU A 32 26.10 15.25 -3.64
CA GLU A 32 27.31 14.40 -3.55
C GLU A 32 27.52 13.82 -2.13
N ARG A 33 28.20 12.67 -2.05
CA ARG A 33 28.21 11.79 -0.86
C ARG A 33 28.81 12.38 0.43
N GLU A 34 29.50 13.52 0.36
CA GLU A 34 30.35 14.05 1.44
C GLU A 34 29.88 15.39 2.04
N GLN A 35 28.59 15.74 1.89
CA GLN A 35 28.08 17.04 2.35
C GLN A 35 27.34 16.98 3.70
N PRO A 36 27.49 18.00 4.58
CA PRO A 36 26.82 18.09 5.89
C PRO A 36 25.29 18.16 5.81
N VAL A 37 24.75 18.37 4.60
CA VAL A 37 23.32 18.33 4.27
C VAL A 37 22.68 16.97 4.61
N ARG A 38 23.47 15.90 4.75
CA ARG A 38 23.01 14.56 5.15
C ARG A 38 22.44 14.46 6.57
N LEU A 39 22.67 15.43 7.46
CA LEU A 39 22.00 15.46 8.77
C LEU A 39 20.50 15.79 8.68
N ILE A 40 20.10 16.46 7.60
CA ILE A 40 18.72 16.94 7.38
C ILE A 40 17.92 15.94 6.53
N PHE A 41 18.61 15.04 5.82
CA PHE A 41 18.00 14.08 4.90
C PHE A 41 18.36 12.64 5.28
N PRO A 42 17.35 11.75 5.40
CA PRO A 42 17.60 10.32 5.63
C PRO A 42 18.51 9.70 4.56
N PRO A 43 19.18 8.57 4.85
CA PRO A 43 20.02 7.86 3.89
C PRO A 43 19.30 7.61 2.56
N ARG A 44 20.02 7.76 1.45
CA ARG A 44 19.48 7.61 0.08
C ARG A 44 18.71 6.30 -0.14
N ASP A 45 19.09 5.23 0.57
CA ASP A 45 18.45 3.92 0.49
C ASP A 45 16.95 4.01 0.79
N TRP A 46 16.54 4.92 1.68
CA TRP A 46 15.14 5.14 2.01
C TRP A 46 14.35 5.84 0.90
N ALA A 47 14.99 6.67 0.07
CA ALA A 47 14.32 7.36 -1.04
C ALA A 47 13.86 6.36 -2.11
N LEU A 48 14.60 5.26 -2.28
CA LEU A 48 14.26 4.14 -3.15
C LEU A 48 13.35 3.13 -2.46
N ALA A 49 13.57 2.86 -1.17
CA ALA A 49 12.76 1.89 -0.42
C ALA A 49 11.31 2.34 -0.26
N ALA A 50 11.04 3.63 -0.07
CA ALA A 50 9.68 4.14 0.11
C ALA A 50 8.72 3.81 -1.06
N PRO A 51 9.01 4.15 -2.33
CA PRO A 51 8.14 3.80 -3.45
C PRO A 51 8.11 2.28 -3.71
N VAL A 52 9.21 1.57 -3.47
CA VAL A 52 9.26 0.11 -3.64
C VAL A 52 8.36 -0.59 -2.63
N LEU A 53 8.44 -0.24 -1.34
CA LEU A 53 7.60 -0.82 -0.30
C LEU A 53 6.13 -0.49 -0.51
N ALA A 54 5.82 0.75 -0.93
CA ALA A 54 4.46 1.14 -1.29
C ALA A 54 3.93 0.31 -2.47
N GLY A 55 4.74 0.14 -3.51
CA GLY A 55 4.40 -0.69 -4.66
C GLY A 55 4.17 -2.16 -4.26
N VAL A 56 5.12 -2.78 -3.55
CA VAL A 56 5.01 -4.16 -3.08
C VAL A 56 3.77 -4.35 -2.20
N GLY A 57 3.47 -3.39 -1.31
CA GLY A 57 2.27 -3.42 -0.46
C GLY A 57 0.99 -3.35 -1.28
N LEU A 58 0.88 -2.41 -2.23
CA LEU A 58 -0.31 -2.24 -3.07
C LEU A 58 -0.52 -3.44 -4.00
N PHE A 59 0.50 -3.85 -4.73
CA PHE A 59 0.41 -4.99 -5.65
C PHE A 59 0.23 -6.30 -4.89
N GLY A 60 0.95 -6.49 -3.78
CA GLY A 60 0.84 -7.67 -2.93
C GLY A 60 -0.57 -7.82 -2.36
N THR A 61 -1.12 -6.78 -1.77
CA THR A 61 -2.50 -6.82 -1.21
C THR A 61 -3.54 -7.01 -2.31
N THR A 62 -3.38 -6.38 -3.47
CA THR A 62 -4.28 -6.55 -4.62
C THR A 62 -4.27 -7.99 -5.11
N LEU A 63 -3.09 -8.57 -5.36
CA LEU A 63 -2.93 -9.95 -5.82
C LEU A 63 -3.46 -10.96 -4.81
N LEU A 64 -3.19 -10.76 -3.51
CA LEU A 64 -3.71 -11.61 -2.45
C LEU A 64 -5.24 -11.57 -2.39
N THR A 65 -5.83 -10.37 -2.49
CA THR A 65 -7.29 -10.22 -2.47
C THR A 65 -7.93 -10.89 -3.67
N LEU A 66 -7.37 -10.71 -4.87
CA LEU A 66 -7.84 -11.37 -6.09
C LEU A 66 -7.70 -12.90 -6.00
N GLY A 67 -6.56 -13.39 -5.53
CA GLY A 67 -6.33 -14.82 -5.31
C GLY A 67 -7.34 -15.42 -4.33
N CYS A 68 -7.57 -14.75 -3.20
CA CYS A 68 -8.59 -15.15 -2.23
C CYS A 68 -10.00 -15.16 -2.83
N PHE A 69 -10.34 -14.18 -3.66
CA PHE A 69 -11.65 -14.10 -4.31
C PHE A 69 -11.85 -15.25 -5.31
N LEU A 70 -10.84 -15.53 -6.14
CA LEU A 70 -10.87 -16.63 -7.11
C LEU A 70 -11.03 -17.99 -6.43
N VAL A 71 -10.20 -18.28 -5.42
CA VAL A 71 -10.26 -19.53 -4.66
C VAL A 71 -11.61 -19.68 -3.94
N SER A 72 -12.08 -18.59 -3.32
CA SER A 72 -13.39 -18.59 -2.65
C SER A 72 -14.55 -18.82 -3.62
N GLY A 73 -14.42 -18.37 -4.87
CA GLY A 73 -15.39 -18.60 -5.94
C GLY A 73 -15.47 -20.08 -6.32
N GLU A 74 -14.33 -20.70 -6.60
CA GLU A 74 -14.26 -22.12 -6.98
C GLU A 74 -14.69 -23.04 -5.84
N LEU A 75 -14.25 -22.77 -4.60
CA LEU A 75 -14.70 -23.53 -3.43
C LEU A 75 -16.22 -23.49 -3.26
N ARG A 76 -16.86 -22.36 -3.56
CA ARG A 76 -18.32 -22.20 -3.47
C ARG A 76 -19.03 -23.02 -4.54
N LYS A 77 -18.51 -23.03 -5.77
CA LYS A 77 -19.03 -23.85 -6.88
C LYS A 77 -18.92 -25.34 -6.58
N MET A 78 -17.74 -25.80 -6.15
CA MET A 78 -17.49 -27.21 -5.82
C MET A 78 -18.41 -27.70 -4.69
N ARG A 79 -18.57 -26.90 -3.63
CA ARG A 79 -19.48 -27.23 -2.52
C ARG A 79 -20.94 -27.32 -2.99
N ALA A 80 -21.39 -26.41 -3.86
CA ALA A 80 -22.74 -26.46 -4.41
C ALA A 80 -22.99 -27.72 -5.26
N GLN A 81 -22.03 -28.11 -6.09
CA GLN A 81 -22.11 -29.34 -6.89
C GLN A 81 -22.12 -30.61 -6.02
N GLN A 82 -21.30 -30.66 -4.96
CA GLN A 82 -21.31 -31.78 -4.02
C GLN A 82 -22.66 -31.94 -3.32
N MET A 83 -23.26 -30.84 -2.86
CA MET A 83 -24.58 -30.89 -2.21
C MET A 83 -25.68 -31.35 -3.16
N ALA A 84 -25.64 -30.91 -4.43
CA ALA A 84 -26.57 -31.36 -5.46
C ALA A 84 -26.42 -32.87 -5.76
N ALA A 85 -25.18 -33.37 -5.83
CA ALA A 85 -24.90 -34.79 -6.04
C ALA A 85 -25.36 -35.66 -4.86
N LEU A 86 -25.19 -35.18 -3.62
CA LEU A 86 -25.68 -35.87 -2.42
C LEU A 86 -27.21 -35.90 -2.34
N ALA A 87 -27.88 -34.83 -2.78
CA ALA A 87 -29.34 -34.76 -2.83
C ALA A 87 -29.92 -35.77 -3.84
N HIS A 88 -29.30 -35.90 -5.02
CA HIS A 88 -29.75 -36.85 -6.05
C HIS A 88 -29.53 -38.32 -5.65
N LYS A 89 -28.53 -38.63 -4.83
CA LYS A 89 -28.27 -40.00 -4.36
C LYS A 89 -29.25 -40.47 -3.27
N LYS A 90 -29.99 -39.54 -2.65
CA LYS A 90 -30.92 -39.82 -1.53
C LYS A 90 -32.39 -39.92 -1.97
N SER A 91 -32.70 -39.55 -3.22
CA SER A 91 -34.00 -39.74 -3.88
C SER A 91 -34.06 -41.09 -4.59
#